data_AF-A0A9E4DCD8-F1
#
_entry.id   AF-A0A9E4DCD8-F1
#
_cell.length_a   1.000
_cell.length_b   1.000
_cell.length_c   1.000
_cell.angle_alpha   90.00
_cell.angle_beta   90.00
_cell.angle_gamma   90.00
#
_symmetry.space_group_name_H-M   'P 1'
#
loop_
_entity.id
_entity.type
_entity.pdbx_description
1 polymer ?
#
loop_
_entity_poly.entity_id
_entity_poly.type
_entity_poly.pdbx_seq_one_letter_code
_entity_poly.pdbx_strand_id
1 'polypeptide(L)'
;QHPDRTVVVYANTSAAVKARADWVVTSSIALDVAEHLAEQDKKIIWAPDRHLGNYVRNQTGADILMWDGACIVHEEFKARGIADLKRVYPDAAVLVHPESPTAVLELADRVGSTTQIIRAATEMDNPRFIVATDQGIFYKLQQQAPDKEFIIAPTAGDGATCRSCANCPWMAMNDLETLAQVFSRSDNEVYVDPAIGERAMLPLRRMLDFAREIHVPVKGNA
;
A
#
# COMPACT_ATOMS: atom_id res chain seq x y z
N GLN A 1 -4.70 24.18 11.79
CA GLN A 1 -5.32 24.96 10.68
C GLN A 1 -6.69 24.40 10.28
N HIS A 2 -6.99 23.11 10.51
CA HIS A 2 -8.31 22.52 10.20
C HIS A 2 -8.82 21.65 11.37
N PRO A 3 -9.31 22.25 12.48
CA PRO A 3 -9.76 21.51 13.66
C PRO A 3 -11.09 20.76 13.46
N ASP A 4 -11.82 21.06 12.39
CA ASP A 4 -13.09 20.46 12.01
C ASP A 4 -12.95 19.12 11.28
N ARG A 5 -11.72 18.72 10.95
CA ARG A 5 -11.43 17.53 10.14
C ARG A 5 -10.93 16.37 10.98
N THR A 6 -11.41 15.17 10.67
CA THR A 6 -10.92 13.90 11.20
C THR A 6 -9.57 13.57 10.58
N VAL A 7 -8.56 13.29 11.41
CA VAL A 7 -7.21 12.94 10.98
C VAL A 7 -7.11 11.44 10.73
N VAL A 8 -7.01 11.06 9.45
CA VAL A 8 -6.83 9.68 8.99
C VAL A 8 -5.40 9.53 8.48
N VAL A 9 -4.64 8.63 9.11
CA VAL A 9 -3.24 8.37 8.70
C VAL A 9 -3.06 6.93 8.24
N TYR A 10 -2.29 6.76 7.18
CA TYR A 10 -1.88 5.45 6.73
C TYR A 10 -0.95 4.79 7.76
N ALA A 11 -0.97 3.45 7.82
CA ALA A 11 -0.13 2.66 8.71
C ALA A 11 1.37 2.94 8.52
N ASN A 12 1.78 3.39 7.33
CA ASN A 12 3.16 3.78 7.01
C ASN A 12 3.50 5.17 7.55
N THR A 13 3.41 5.32 8.88
CA THR A 13 3.67 6.54 9.64
C THR A 13 4.32 6.20 10.99
N SER A 14 4.98 7.15 11.63
CA SER A 14 5.57 6.92 12.95
C SER A 14 4.50 6.77 14.04
N ALA A 15 4.85 6.13 15.17
CA ALA A 15 3.98 6.06 16.34
C ALA A 15 3.57 7.45 16.84
N ALA A 16 4.46 8.44 16.74
CA ALA A 16 4.17 9.82 17.10
C ALA A 16 3.09 10.46 16.22
N VAL A 17 3.05 10.13 14.92
CA VAL A 17 1.98 10.60 14.03
C VAL A 17 0.67 9.88 14.36
N LYS A 18 0.70 8.55 14.55
CA LYS A 18 -0.48 7.77 14.97
C LYS A 18 -1.09 8.30 16.28
N ALA A 19 -0.26 8.68 17.26
CA ALA A 19 -0.71 9.24 18.53
C ALA A 19 -1.48 10.59 18.41
N ARG A 20 -1.47 11.22 17.23
CA ARG A 20 -2.18 12.46 16.91
C ARG A 20 -3.33 12.26 15.92
N ALA A 21 -3.56 11.02 15.48
CA ALA A 21 -4.57 10.68 14.50
C ALA A 21 -5.85 10.19 15.16
N ASP A 22 -6.98 10.40 14.48
CA ASP A 22 -8.27 9.82 14.87
C ASP A 22 -8.42 8.40 14.34
N TRP A 23 -7.81 8.12 13.17
CA TRP A 23 -7.86 6.83 12.51
C TRP A 23 -6.50 6.45 11.95
N VAL A 24 -6.19 5.15 12.05
CA VAL A 24 -5.16 4.52 11.22
C VAL A 24 -5.87 3.72 10.15
N VAL A 25 -5.30 3.64 8.95
CA VAL A 25 -5.79 2.79 7.87
C VAL A 25 -4.65 2.01 7.23
N THR A 26 -4.96 0.91 6.56
CA THR A 26 -4.08 0.26 5.58
C THR A 26 -4.68 0.42 4.18
N SER A 27 -3.93 0.10 3.13
CA SER A 27 -4.44 0.16 1.75
C SER A 27 -5.63 -0.79 1.52
N SER A 28 -5.81 -1.81 2.37
CA SER A 28 -6.90 -2.78 2.25
C SER A 28 -8.25 -2.31 2.78
N ILE A 29 -8.29 -1.31 3.67
CA ILE A 29 -9.53 -0.80 4.31
C ILE A 29 -9.70 0.72 4.16
N ALA A 30 -8.79 1.37 3.42
CA ALA A 30 -8.78 2.82 3.26
C ALA A 30 -10.06 3.36 2.63
N LEU A 31 -10.64 2.61 1.67
CA LEU A 31 -11.92 2.94 1.05
C LEU A 31 -13.05 2.83 2.07
N ASP A 32 -13.18 1.67 2.71
CA ASP A 32 -14.27 1.39 3.66
C ASP A 32 -14.32 2.43 4.80
N VAL A 33 -13.15 2.79 5.36
CA VAL A 33 -13.07 3.81 6.43
C VAL A 33 -13.45 5.19 5.90
N ALA A 34 -13.02 5.56 4.69
CA ALA A 34 -13.36 6.87 4.13
C ALA A 34 -14.84 6.98 3.76
N GLU A 35 -15.45 5.92 3.24
CA GLU A 35 -16.89 5.83 2.98
C GLU A 35 -17.67 5.97 4.29
N HIS A 36 -17.31 5.19 5.31
CA HIS A 36 -17.93 5.26 6.63
C HIS A 36 -17.87 6.65 7.27
N LEU A 37 -16.75 7.36 7.10
CA LEU A 37 -16.58 8.74 7.58
C LEU A 37 -17.40 9.73 6.75
N ALA A 38 -17.45 9.56 5.43
CA ALA A 38 -18.26 10.40 4.54
C ALA A 38 -19.76 10.25 4.81
N GLU A 39 -20.26 9.05 5.10
CA GLU A 39 -21.64 8.79 5.52
C GLU A 39 -22.02 9.49 6.83
N GLN A 40 -21.02 9.88 7.63
CA GLN A 40 -21.18 10.65 8.86
C GLN A 40 -20.90 12.15 8.67
N ASP A 41 -20.86 12.62 7.42
CA ASP A 41 -20.53 14.00 7.04
C ASP A 41 -19.17 14.47 7.60
N LYS A 42 -18.21 13.56 7.79
CA LYS A 42 -16.87 13.89 8.28
C LYS A 42 -15.97 14.32 7.12
N LYS A 43 -15.26 15.42 7.33
CA LYS A 43 -14.16 15.86 6.47
C LYS A 43 -12.85 15.27 6.95
N ILE A 44 -11.96 14.91 6.04
CA ILE A 44 -10.75 14.15 6.34
C ILE A 44 -9.51 15.02 6.12
N ILE A 45 -8.54 14.90 7.03
CA ILE A 45 -7.12 15.15 6.76
C ILE A 45 -6.46 13.80 6.50
N TRP A 46 -5.74 13.68 5.40
CA TRP A 46 -5.11 12.44 4.96
C TRP A 46 -3.60 12.56 4.91
N ALA A 47 -2.89 11.58 5.47
CA ALA A 47 -1.44 11.50 5.39
C ALA A 47 -0.92 10.05 5.41
N PRO A 48 0.29 9.79 4.90
CA PRO A 48 1.16 10.71 4.19
C PRO A 48 1.03 10.59 2.66
N ASP A 49 0.45 9.49 2.16
CA ASP A 49 0.52 9.14 0.74
C ASP A 49 -0.61 9.79 -0.06
N ARG A 50 -0.24 10.73 -0.94
CA ARG A 50 -1.17 11.49 -1.79
C ARG A 50 -1.79 10.62 -2.87
N HIS A 51 -1.13 9.56 -3.34
CA HIS A 51 -1.67 8.72 -4.41
C HIS A 51 -2.81 7.86 -3.87
N LEU A 52 -2.60 7.21 -2.73
CA LEU A 52 -3.66 6.51 -2.01
C LEU A 52 -4.78 7.46 -1.59
N GLY A 53 -4.43 8.67 -1.09
CA GLY A 53 -5.43 9.68 -0.73
C GLY A 53 -6.27 10.15 -1.92
N ASN A 54 -5.65 10.38 -3.08
CA ASN A 54 -6.34 10.72 -4.32
C ASN A 54 -7.22 9.57 -4.80
N TYR A 55 -6.72 8.33 -4.75
CA TYR A 55 -7.49 7.14 -5.09
C TYR A 55 -8.75 7.04 -4.23
N VAL A 56 -8.60 7.14 -2.91
CA VAL A 56 -9.72 7.13 -1.95
C VAL A 56 -10.71 8.25 -2.26
N ARG A 57 -10.24 9.50 -2.39
CA ARG A 57 -11.11 10.64 -2.70
C ARG A 57 -11.93 10.42 -3.97
N ASN A 58 -11.30 9.87 -5.02
CA ASN A 58 -11.96 9.66 -6.30
C ASN A 58 -12.99 8.53 -6.27
N GLN A 59 -12.74 7.48 -5.48
CA GLN A 59 -13.65 6.33 -5.36
C GLN A 59 -14.84 6.63 -4.44
N THR A 60 -14.61 7.37 -3.35
CA THR A 60 -15.63 7.56 -2.30
C THR A 60 -16.33 8.91 -2.36
N GLY A 61 -15.74 9.89 -3.06
CA GLY A 61 -16.24 11.27 -3.09
C GLY A 61 -16.02 12.06 -1.78
N ALA A 62 -15.30 11.50 -0.80
CA ALA A 62 -15.06 12.15 0.50
C ALA A 62 -14.30 13.49 0.38
N ASP A 63 -14.59 14.44 1.29
CA ASP A 63 -13.84 15.71 1.37
C ASP A 63 -12.49 15.47 2.07
N ILE A 64 -11.44 15.27 1.26
CA ILE A 64 -10.09 14.95 1.74
C ILE A 64 -9.12 16.11 1.49
N LEU A 65 -8.53 16.61 2.58
CA LEU A 65 -7.36 17.49 2.55
C LEU A 65 -6.09 16.63 2.71
N MET A 66 -5.22 16.65 1.69
CA MET A 66 -4.07 15.75 1.63
C MET A 66 -2.76 16.40 2.07
N TRP A 67 -1.96 15.62 2.79
CA TRP A 67 -0.52 15.82 2.92
C TRP A 67 0.18 15.42 1.63
N ASP A 68 1.21 16.19 1.24
CA ASP A 68 1.94 15.97 -0.01
C ASP A 68 3.15 15.04 0.18
N GLY A 69 2.89 13.75 0.40
CA GLY A 69 3.90 12.69 0.44
C GLY A 69 3.58 11.57 -0.55
N ALA A 70 4.57 10.75 -0.90
CA ALA A 70 4.40 9.60 -1.80
C ALA A 70 5.44 8.53 -1.51
N CYS A 71 5.13 7.28 -1.85
CA CYS A 71 6.08 6.18 -1.84
C CYS A 71 7.01 6.25 -3.07
N ILE A 72 8.33 6.35 -2.85
CA ILE A 72 9.33 6.44 -3.93
C ILE A 72 9.23 5.27 -4.92
N VAL A 73 8.97 4.05 -4.45
CA VAL A 73 8.86 2.87 -5.32
C VAL A 73 7.65 2.96 -6.24
N HIS A 74 6.48 3.32 -5.69
CA HIS A 74 5.24 3.37 -6.47
C HIS A 74 5.16 4.59 -7.38
N GLU A 75 5.78 5.70 -7.01
CA GLU A 75 5.83 6.92 -7.82
C GLU A 75 6.67 6.76 -9.11
N GLU A 76 7.63 5.85 -9.12
CA GLU A 76 8.48 5.60 -10.28
C GLU A 76 7.77 4.87 -11.43
N PHE A 77 6.64 4.19 -11.18
CA PHE A 77 5.91 3.47 -12.23
C PHE A 77 5.42 4.43 -13.33
N LYS A 78 5.65 4.07 -14.60
CA LYS A 78 5.25 4.87 -15.75
C LYS A 78 4.13 4.18 -16.52
N ALA A 79 3.00 4.87 -16.65
CA ALA A 79 1.84 4.44 -17.43
C ALA A 79 2.23 4.03 -18.86
N ARG A 80 3.13 4.78 -19.50
CA ARG A 80 3.66 4.45 -20.82
C ARG A 80 4.31 3.07 -20.88
N GLY A 81 5.16 2.73 -19.91
CA GLY A 81 5.85 1.44 -19.90
C GLY A 81 4.90 0.26 -19.70
N ILE A 82 3.87 0.44 -18.87
CA ILE A 82 2.80 -0.56 -18.70
C ILE A 82 1.96 -0.70 -19.98
N ALA A 83 1.62 0.41 -20.63
CA ALA A 83 0.93 0.39 -21.91
C ALA A 83 1.76 -0.31 -23.01
N ASP A 84 3.07 -0.08 -23.03
CA ASP A 84 4.00 -0.76 -23.94
C ASP A 84 4.03 -2.28 -23.67
N LEU A 85 4.09 -2.70 -22.40
CA LEU A 85 3.98 -4.11 -22.03
C LEU A 85 2.64 -4.73 -22.41
N LYS A 86 1.51 -4.02 -22.23
CA LYS A 86 0.18 -4.51 -22.61
C LYS A 86 0.05 -4.70 -24.13
N ARG A 87 0.82 -3.97 -24.94
CA ARG A 87 0.91 -4.24 -26.40
C ARG A 87 1.71 -5.50 -26.73
N VAL A 88 2.72 -5.83 -25.92
CA VAL A 88 3.53 -7.06 -26.09
C VAL A 88 2.76 -8.28 -25.57
N TYR A 89 2.04 -8.13 -24.45
CA TYR A 89 1.26 -9.16 -23.78
C TYR A 89 -0.22 -8.77 -23.70
N PRO A 90 -0.97 -8.86 -24.82
CA PRO A 90 -2.36 -8.38 -24.89
C PRO A 90 -3.34 -9.19 -24.03
N ASP A 91 -2.96 -10.40 -23.63
CA ASP A 91 -3.72 -11.29 -22.73
C ASP A 91 -3.38 -11.08 -21.24
N ALA A 92 -2.39 -10.24 -20.93
CA ALA A 92 -1.98 -9.96 -19.58
C ALA A 92 -2.94 -9.00 -18.87
N ALA A 93 -3.37 -9.35 -17.67
CA ALA A 93 -4.07 -8.43 -16.77
C ALA A 93 -3.06 -7.55 -16.01
N VAL A 94 -3.44 -6.32 -15.74
CA VAL A 94 -2.62 -5.34 -15.03
C VAL A 94 -3.09 -5.22 -13.57
N LEU A 95 -2.24 -5.57 -12.62
CA LEU A 95 -2.50 -5.46 -11.17
C LEU A 95 -1.65 -4.34 -10.59
N VAL A 96 -2.29 -3.38 -9.90
CA VAL A 96 -1.62 -2.14 -9.47
C VAL A 96 -1.89 -1.83 -8.00
N HIS A 97 -0.87 -1.38 -7.27
CA HIS A 97 -1.04 -0.87 -5.92
C HIS A 97 -1.61 0.56 -5.91
N PRO A 98 -2.57 0.92 -5.04
CA PRO A 98 -3.22 2.24 -5.02
C PRO A 98 -2.30 3.42 -4.66
N GLU A 99 -1.06 3.15 -4.21
CA GLU A 99 -0.01 4.17 -4.05
C GLU A 99 0.60 4.61 -5.40
N SER A 100 0.19 4.02 -6.52
CA SER A 100 0.70 4.37 -7.85
C SER A 100 0.03 5.65 -8.39
N PRO A 101 0.70 6.38 -9.29
CA PRO A 101 0.11 7.55 -9.96
C PRO A 101 -1.20 7.23 -10.70
N THR A 102 -2.12 8.20 -10.79
CA THR A 102 -3.44 8.03 -11.43
C THR A 102 -3.35 7.44 -12.84
N ALA A 103 -2.41 7.92 -13.67
CA ALA A 103 -2.23 7.40 -15.03
C ALA A 103 -1.85 5.90 -15.07
N VAL A 104 -1.27 5.37 -13.99
CA VAL A 104 -0.98 3.93 -13.84
C VAL A 104 -2.24 3.19 -13.38
N LEU A 105 -2.99 3.76 -12.43
CA LEU A 105 -4.25 3.19 -11.94
C LEU A 105 -5.29 3.05 -13.06
N GLU A 106 -5.35 3.99 -14.00
CA GLU A 106 -6.25 3.95 -15.16
C GLU A 106 -5.98 2.80 -16.14
N LEU A 107 -4.78 2.21 -16.10
CA LEU A 107 -4.41 1.06 -16.91
C LEU A 107 -4.69 -0.28 -16.21
N ALA A 108 -5.04 -0.24 -14.92
CA ALA A 108 -5.19 -1.41 -14.08
C ALA A 108 -6.49 -2.16 -14.40
N ASP A 109 -6.38 -3.48 -14.52
CA ASP A 109 -7.54 -4.37 -14.52
C ASP A 109 -7.99 -4.65 -13.07
N ARG A 110 -7.06 -4.59 -12.09
CA ARG A 110 -7.36 -4.54 -10.65
C ARG A 110 -6.42 -3.62 -9.88
N VAL A 111 -6.99 -2.82 -8.99
CA VAL A 111 -6.26 -2.00 -8.00
C VAL A 111 -6.47 -2.58 -6.61
N GLY A 112 -5.41 -2.71 -5.80
CA GLY A 112 -5.55 -3.16 -4.42
C GLY A 112 -4.25 -3.23 -3.63
N SER A 113 -4.36 -3.47 -2.34
CA SER A 113 -3.23 -3.82 -1.47
C SER A 113 -2.48 -5.06 -1.96
N THR A 114 -1.25 -5.29 -1.48
CA THR A 114 -0.47 -6.49 -1.80
C THR A 114 -1.26 -7.80 -1.65
N THR A 115 -2.03 -7.94 -0.57
CA THR A 115 -2.86 -9.12 -0.34
C THR A 115 -3.99 -9.23 -1.36
N GLN A 116 -4.63 -8.12 -1.71
CA GLN A 116 -5.68 -8.09 -2.73
C GLN A 116 -5.13 -8.35 -4.13
N ILE A 117 -3.90 -7.91 -4.44
CA ILE A 117 -3.19 -8.22 -5.68
C ILE A 117 -2.91 -9.72 -5.78
N ILE A 118 -2.36 -10.34 -4.73
CA ILE A 118 -2.12 -11.79 -4.71
C ILE A 118 -3.42 -12.57 -4.89
N ARG A 119 -4.49 -12.15 -4.20
CA ARG A 119 -5.81 -12.76 -4.36
C ARG A 119 -6.35 -12.61 -5.78
N ALA A 120 -6.30 -11.41 -6.35
CA ALA A 120 -6.74 -11.17 -7.73
C ALA A 120 -5.96 -12.03 -8.73
N ALA A 121 -4.65 -12.16 -8.56
CA ALA A 121 -3.82 -13.05 -9.39
C ALA A 121 -4.26 -14.51 -9.31
N THR A 122 -4.77 -14.99 -8.16
CA THR A 122 -5.31 -16.36 -8.04
C THR A 122 -6.70 -16.51 -8.66
N GLU A 123 -7.58 -15.50 -8.51
CA GLU A 123 -8.99 -15.55 -8.92
C GLU A 123 -9.22 -15.25 -10.40
N MET A 124 -8.35 -14.45 -11.04
CA MET A 124 -8.51 -14.06 -12.45
C MET A 124 -7.99 -15.15 -13.40
N ASP A 125 -8.71 -15.42 -14.49
CA ASP A 125 -8.37 -16.49 -15.44
C ASP A 125 -7.21 -16.17 -16.40
N ASN A 126 -6.66 -14.95 -16.34
CA ASN A 126 -5.54 -14.56 -17.20
C ASN A 126 -4.33 -15.47 -16.99
N PRO A 127 -3.62 -15.86 -18.06
CA PRO A 127 -2.38 -16.64 -17.94
C PRO A 127 -1.19 -15.77 -17.54
N ARG A 128 -1.25 -14.46 -17.79
CA ARG A 128 -0.17 -13.50 -17.54
C ARG A 128 -0.66 -12.30 -16.76
N PHE A 129 0.22 -11.73 -15.93
CA PHE A 129 -0.06 -10.52 -15.17
C PHE A 129 1.11 -9.55 -15.23
N ILE A 130 0.81 -8.28 -15.54
CA ILE A 130 1.73 -7.16 -15.35
C ILE A 130 1.46 -6.59 -13.96
N VAL A 131 2.45 -6.63 -13.08
CA VAL A 131 2.26 -6.32 -11.66
C VAL A 131 3.08 -5.08 -11.28
N ALA A 132 2.38 -4.01 -10.89
CA ALA A 132 2.94 -2.72 -10.48
C ALA A 132 2.82 -2.53 -8.96
N THR A 133 3.78 -3.12 -8.25
CA THR A 133 3.99 -3.03 -6.79
C THR A 133 5.42 -3.50 -6.49
N ASP A 134 5.83 -3.51 -5.23
CA ASP A 134 7.15 -3.98 -4.80
C ASP A 134 7.50 -5.40 -5.31
N GLN A 135 8.73 -5.57 -5.81
CA GLN A 135 9.23 -6.82 -6.39
C GLN A 135 9.26 -7.99 -5.40
N GLY A 136 9.37 -7.73 -4.09
CA GLY A 136 9.42 -8.76 -3.05
C GLY A 136 8.17 -9.65 -2.99
N ILE A 137 7.07 -9.23 -3.61
CA ILE A 137 5.82 -10.01 -3.62
C ILE A 137 5.81 -11.13 -4.66
N PHE A 138 6.69 -11.09 -5.66
CA PHE A 138 6.67 -12.02 -6.81
C PHE A 138 6.88 -13.47 -6.40
N TYR A 139 7.73 -13.68 -5.39
CA TYR A 139 7.90 -15.02 -4.82
C TYR A 139 6.58 -15.59 -4.27
N LYS A 140 5.80 -14.77 -3.55
CA LYS A 140 4.49 -15.19 -3.04
C LYS A 140 3.46 -15.37 -4.16
N LEU A 141 3.47 -14.51 -5.18
CA LEU A 141 2.63 -14.67 -6.36
C LEU A 141 2.89 -16.02 -7.04
N GLN A 142 4.15 -16.35 -7.28
CA GLN A 142 4.54 -17.63 -7.88
C GLN A 142 4.16 -18.82 -7.01
N GLN A 143 4.24 -18.71 -5.69
CA GLN A 143 3.78 -19.78 -4.79
C GLN A 143 2.27 -20.00 -4.84
N GLN A 144 1.48 -18.93 -4.93
CA GLN A 144 0.01 -18.99 -4.89
C GLN A 144 -0.61 -19.33 -6.24
N ALA A 145 0.06 -18.99 -7.33
CA ALA A 145 -0.38 -19.27 -8.69
C ALA A 145 0.81 -19.73 -9.56
N PRO A 146 1.31 -20.95 -9.34
CA PRO A 146 2.52 -21.45 -9.99
C PRO A 146 2.40 -21.59 -11.51
N ASP A 147 1.18 -21.74 -12.03
CA ASP A 147 0.90 -21.93 -13.46
C ASP A 147 0.76 -20.60 -14.23
N LYS A 148 0.88 -19.45 -13.55
CA LYS A 148 0.69 -18.11 -14.13
C LYS A 148 2.04 -17.41 -14.30
N GLU A 149 2.14 -16.58 -15.33
CA GLU A 149 3.34 -15.78 -15.61
C GLU A 149 3.21 -14.37 -15.03
N PHE A 150 4.20 -13.94 -14.25
CA PHE A 150 4.22 -12.61 -13.62
C PHE A 150 5.32 -11.73 -14.22
N ILE A 151 4.93 -10.59 -14.75
CA ILE A 151 5.78 -9.59 -15.40
C ILE A 151 5.86 -8.37 -14.49
N ILE A 152 7.08 -7.95 -14.14
CA ILE A 152 7.28 -6.75 -13.33
C ILE A 152 7.03 -5.50 -14.17
N ALA A 153 6.17 -4.61 -13.68
CA ALA A 153 5.94 -3.33 -14.33
C ALA A 153 7.21 -2.46 -14.29
N PRO A 154 7.51 -1.71 -15.36
CA PRO A 154 8.73 -0.91 -15.43
C PRO A 154 8.65 0.32 -14.52
N THR A 155 9.71 0.56 -13.77
CA THR A 155 9.96 1.81 -13.03
C THR A 155 10.96 2.69 -13.79
N ALA A 156 10.97 3.99 -13.50
CA ALA A 156 11.97 4.90 -14.03
C ALA A 156 13.31 4.72 -13.28
N GLY A 157 14.18 3.84 -13.79
CA GLY A 157 15.55 3.73 -13.29
C GLY A 157 16.52 4.71 -13.98
N ASP A 158 17.58 5.10 -13.28
CA ASP A 158 18.73 5.80 -13.87
C ASP A 158 19.44 4.89 -14.88
N GLY A 159 19.43 5.30 -16.15
CA GLY A 159 20.13 4.63 -17.25
C GLY A 159 19.24 3.85 -18.20
N ALA A 160 19.58 3.88 -19.49
CA ALA A 160 18.82 3.32 -20.62
C ALA A 160 18.66 1.78 -20.63
N THR A 161 18.93 1.09 -19.52
CA THR A 161 18.92 -0.37 -19.40
C THR A 161 18.22 -0.93 -18.14
N CYS A 162 17.90 -0.15 -17.09
CA CYS A 162 17.07 -0.71 -16.00
C CYS A 162 15.62 -0.81 -16.46
N ARG A 163 15.17 -2.02 -16.82
CA ARG A 163 13.78 -2.30 -17.22
C ARG A 163 12.82 -2.51 -16.05
N SER A 164 13.32 -2.63 -14.82
CA SER A 164 12.49 -2.70 -13.61
C SER A 164 13.37 -2.66 -12.37
N CYS A 165 13.31 -1.57 -11.62
CA CYS A 165 14.03 -1.36 -10.36
C CYS A 165 13.03 -1.20 -9.18
N ALA A 166 11.82 -1.79 -9.27
CA ALA A 166 10.72 -1.70 -8.28
C ALA A 166 11.03 -2.40 -6.94
N ASN A 167 12.13 -2.02 -6.30
CA ASN A 167 12.67 -2.63 -5.10
C ASN A 167 12.77 -1.59 -4.00
N CYS A 168 12.06 -1.78 -2.90
CA CYS A 168 12.17 -0.91 -1.73
C CYS A 168 13.53 -1.11 -1.03
N PRO A 169 14.44 -0.11 -1.02
CA PRO A 169 15.77 -0.28 -0.44
C PRO A 169 15.73 -0.56 1.06
N TRP A 170 14.70 -0.06 1.76
CA TRP A 170 14.53 -0.29 3.20
C TRP A 170 14.02 -1.71 3.52
N MET A 171 13.15 -2.28 2.68
CA MET A 171 12.72 -3.68 2.86
C MET A 171 13.89 -4.65 2.64
N ALA A 172 14.77 -4.33 1.68
CA ALA A 172 15.95 -5.10 1.35
C ALA A 172 17.06 -5.06 2.41
N MET A 173 16.94 -4.23 3.47
CA MET A 173 17.90 -4.21 4.58
C MET A 173 17.85 -5.47 5.45
N ASN A 174 16.78 -6.27 5.35
CA ASN A 174 16.64 -7.53 6.08
C ASN A 174 17.21 -8.68 5.26
N ASP A 175 18.51 -8.94 5.37
CA ASP A 175 19.18 -10.09 4.75
C ASP A 175 19.40 -11.25 5.75
N LEU A 176 19.78 -12.42 5.24
CA LEU A 176 19.96 -13.62 6.05
C LEU A 176 21.08 -13.51 7.09
N GLU A 177 22.16 -12.80 6.76
CA GLU A 177 23.30 -12.64 7.67
C GLU A 177 22.93 -11.70 8.81
N THR A 178 22.34 -10.56 8.49
CA THR A 178 21.82 -9.60 9.47
C THR A 178 20.80 -10.27 10.39
N LEU A 179 19.85 -11.04 9.85
CA LEU A 179 18.86 -11.77 10.65
C LEU A 179 19.48 -12.82 11.58
N ALA A 180 20.47 -13.58 11.11
CA ALA A 180 21.16 -14.57 11.95
C ALA A 180 21.92 -13.91 13.11
N GLN A 181 22.48 -12.71 12.88
CA GLN A 181 23.22 -11.97 13.90
C GLN A 181 22.32 -11.36 14.98
N VAL A 182 21.04 -11.09 14.70
CA VAL A 182 20.11 -10.49 15.68
C VAL A 182 20.03 -11.31 16.97
N PHE A 183 20.04 -12.65 16.89
CA PHE A 183 19.97 -13.52 18.08
C PHE A 183 21.20 -13.45 18.99
N SER A 184 22.31 -12.93 18.49
CA SER A 184 23.56 -12.75 19.22
C SER A 184 23.73 -11.31 19.73
N ARG A 185 22.77 -10.43 19.47
CA ARG A 185 22.81 -8.99 19.77
C ARG A 185 21.66 -8.60 20.68
N SER A 186 21.87 -7.59 21.53
CA SER A 186 20.83 -7.02 22.39
C SER A 186 20.49 -5.57 22.03
N ASP A 187 20.96 -5.08 20.88
CA ASP A 187 20.85 -3.68 20.46
C ASP A 187 19.76 -3.43 19.40
N ASN A 188 18.82 -4.37 19.24
CA ASN A 188 17.74 -4.30 18.25
C ASN A 188 16.33 -4.23 18.90
N GLU A 189 16.25 -3.88 20.18
CA GLU A 189 14.98 -3.65 20.86
C GLU A 189 14.31 -2.38 20.33
N VAL A 190 13.07 -2.49 19.86
CA VAL A 190 12.28 -1.34 19.40
C VAL A 190 11.62 -0.69 20.61
N TYR A 191 12.20 0.41 21.08
CA TYR A 191 11.61 1.20 22.16
C TYR A 191 10.59 2.23 21.62
N VAL A 192 9.40 2.23 22.23
CA VAL A 192 8.38 3.27 22.02
C VAL A 192 8.02 3.86 23.38
N ASP A 193 8.05 5.19 23.48
CA ASP A 193 7.61 5.90 24.69
C ASP A 193 6.20 5.43 25.10
N PRO A 194 5.97 4.98 26.35
CA PRO A 194 4.69 4.40 26.76
C PRO A 194 3.49 5.33 26.52
N ALA A 195 3.64 6.63 26.76
CA ALA A 195 2.56 7.60 26.58
C ALA A 195 2.27 7.88 25.08
N ILE A 196 3.28 7.77 24.21
CA ILE A 196 3.07 7.75 22.76
C ILE A 196 2.40 6.44 22.34
N GLY A 197 2.85 5.30 22.85
CA GLY A 197 2.32 3.98 22.56
C GLY A 197 0.82 3.88 22.87
N GLU A 198 0.43 4.24 24.10
CA GLU A 198 -0.97 4.24 24.53
C GLU A 198 -1.87 5.08 23.61
N ARG A 199 -1.43 6.28 23.25
CA ARG A 199 -2.18 7.16 22.35
C ARG A 199 -2.23 6.63 20.92
N ALA A 200 -1.13 6.08 20.39
CA ALA A 200 -1.08 5.50 19.06
C ALA A 200 -1.95 4.24 18.93
N MET A 201 -2.18 3.53 20.03
CA MET A 201 -3.06 2.36 20.07
C MET A 201 -4.53 2.71 19.93
N LEU A 202 -4.96 3.93 20.27
CA LEU A 202 -6.38 4.32 20.15
C LEU A 202 -6.89 4.25 18.70
N PRO A 203 -6.29 4.96 17.72
CA PRO A 203 -6.74 4.88 16.33
C PRO A 203 -6.39 3.55 15.67
N LEU A 204 -5.35 2.84 16.14
CA LEU A 204 -5.01 1.51 15.65
C LEU A 204 -6.05 0.46 16.08
N ARG A 205 -6.50 0.47 17.34
CA ARG A 205 -7.58 -0.41 17.79
C ARG A 205 -8.86 -0.13 17.04
N ARG A 206 -9.21 1.16 16.86
CA ARG A 206 -10.36 1.58 16.06
C ARG A 206 -10.32 0.98 14.64
N MET A 207 -9.15 1.02 13.99
CA MET A 207 -8.93 0.39 12.69
C MET A 207 -9.19 -1.12 12.72
N LEU A 208 -8.64 -1.83 13.70
CA LEU A 208 -8.78 -3.28 13.85
C LEU A 208 -10.22 -3.70 14.18
N ASP A 209 -10.89 -2.94 15.05
CA ASP A 209 -12.28 -3.15 15.42
C ASP A 209 -13.19 -2.99 14.20
N PHE A 210 -13.05 -1.87 13.48
CA PHE A 210 -13.81 -1.61 12.27
C PHE A 210 -13.60 -2.70 11.20
N ALA A 211 -12.35 -3.10 10.97
CA ALA A 211 -12.03 -4.17 10.02
C ALA A 211 -12.71 -5.51 10.35
N ARG A 212 -12.82 -5.85 11.65
CA ARG A 212 -13.53 -7.05 12.10
C ARG A 212 -15.03 -6.96 11.83
N GLU A 213 -15.63 -5.79 12.01
CA GLU A 213 -17.06 -5.57 11.76
C GLU A 213 -17.40 -5.75 10.28
N ILE A 214 -16.59 -5.19 9.38
CA ILE A 214 -16.84 -5.22 7.92
C ILE A 214 -16.38 -6.52 7.22
N HIS A 215 -15.99 -7.56 7.97
CA HIS A 215 -15.53 -8.86 7.45
C HIS A 215 -14.31 -8.78 6.51
N VAL A 216 -13.45 -7.77 6.67
CA VAL A 216 -12.15 -7.72 6.00
C VAL A 216 -11.11 -8.37 6.91
N PRO A 217 -10.44 -9.46 6.49
CA PRO A 217 -9.41 -10.09 7.31
C PRO A 217 -8.17 -9.18 7.40
N VAL A 218 -8.12 -8.32 8.42
CA VAL A 218 -6.92 -7.57 8.78
C VAL A 218 -6.05 -8.44 9.67
N LYS A 219 -4.99 -9.02 9.10
CA LYS A 219 -3.91 -9.66 9.86
C LYS A 219 -2.98 -8.58 10.44
N GLY A 220 -3.43 -7.91 11.49
CA GLY A 220 -2.58 -7.15 12.39
C GLY A 220 -2.43 -7.95 13.69
N ASN A 221 -1.29 -8.60 13.89
CA ASN A 221 -0.96 -9.11 15.22
C ASN A 221 -0.58 -7.90 16.06
N ALA A 222 -1.53 -7.44 16.89
CA ALA A 222 -1.29 -6.44 17.92
C ALA A 222 -0.40 -7.00 19.03
#